data_AF-A0A1N7IVR6-F1
#
_entry.id   AF-A0A1N7IVR6-F1
#
_cell.length_a   1.000
_cell.length_b   1.000
_cell.length_c   1.000
_cell.angle_alpha   90.00
_cell.angle_beta   90.00
_cell.angle_gamma   90.00
#
_symmetry.space_group_name_H-M   'P 1'
#
loop_
_entity.id
_entity.type
_entity.pdbx_description
1 polymer ?
#
loop_
_entity_poly.entity_id
_entity_poly.type
_entity_poly.pdbx_seq_one_letter_code
_entity_poly.pdbx_strand_id
1 'polypeptide(L)' 'MTDKPTPPGDYECCESACEPCVWDTYYEEMREWKQAEAEKKAAQAAANEPAATSEH' A
#
# COMPACT_ATOMS: atom_id res chain seq x y z
N MET A 1 0.63 4.96 -9.81
CA MET A 1 1.30 4.85 -8.50
C MET A 1 0.19 4.85 -7.46
N THR A 2 -0.08 3.71 -6.82
CA THR A 2 -1.03 3.66 -5.71
C THR A 2 -0.39 4.36 -4.52
N ASP A 3 -0.99 5.46 -4.07
CA ASP A 3 -0.59 6.18 -2.87
C ASP A 3 -1.18 5.49 -1.63
N LYS A 4 -0.59 5.73 -0.45
CA LYS A 4 -1.05 5.07 0.77
C LYS A 4 -2.40 5.66 1.18
N PRO A 5 -3.47 4.85 1.32
CA PRO A 5 -4.76 5.37 1.73
C PRO A 5 -4.67 5.98 3.13
N THR A 6 -5.42 7.06 3.33
CA THR A 6 -5.50 7.76 4.62
C THR A 6 -6.68 7.18 5.40
N PRO A 7 -6.51 6.86 6.70
CA PRO A 7 -7.61 6.35 7.51
C PRO A 7 -8.75 7.39 7.59
N PRO A 8 -10.02 6.94 7.63
CA PRO A 8 -11.15 7.83 7.87
C PRO A 8 -11.01 8.51 9.24
N GLY A 9 -11.51 9.75 9.35
CA GLY A 9 -11.54 10.47 10.62
C GLY A 9 -12.56 9.89 11.60
N ASP A 10 -12.42 10.19 12.88
CA ASP A 10 -13.29 9.67 13.94
C ASP A 10 -14.79 9.95 13.71
N TYR A 11 -15.12 11.06 13.03
CA TYR A 11 -16.50 11.45 12.71
C TYR A 11 -17.01 11.00 11.34
N GLU A 12 -16.13 10.43 10.51
CA GLU A 12 -16.50 9.88 9.19
C GLU A 12 -17.14 8.49 9.33
N CYS A 13 -16.81 7.80 10.42
CA CYS A 13 -17.48 6.57 10.81
C CYS A 13 -18.75 6.92 11.59
N CYS A 14 -19.91 6.63 11.03
CA CYS A 14 -21.20 6.88 11.68
C CYS A 14 -21.47 5.93 12.88
N GLU A 15 -20.60 4.92 13.09
CA GLU A 15 -20.62 3.90 14.18
C GLU A 15 -21.93 3.11 14.32
N SER A 16 -22.93 3.40 13.48
CA SER A 16 -24.31 2.92 13.57
C SER A 16 -24.72 2.18 12.29
N ALA A 17 -23.85 1.30 11.79
CA ALA A 17 -24.10 0.46 10.61
C ALA A 17 -24.47 1.24 9.33
N CYS A 18 -23.93 2.44 9.14
CA CYS A 18 -24.03 3.12 7.85
C CYS A 18 -23.30 2.27 6.78
N GLU A 19 -24.05 1.80 5.77
CA GLU A 19 -23.51 1.04 4.64
C GLU A 19 -23.40 1.95 3.39
N PRO A 20 -22.25 1.96 2.70
CA PRO A 20 -21.02 1.18 2.97
C PRO A 20 -20.19 1.75 4.13
N CYS A 21 -19.55 0.87 4.91
CA CYS A 21 -18.67 1.29 6.01
C CYS A 21 -17.40 1.92 5.43
N VAL A 22 -17.05 3.13 5.88
CA VAL A 22 -15.82 3.83 5.47
C VAL A 22 -14.55 3.00 5.72
N TRP A 23 -14.58 2.12 6.72
CA TRP A 23 -13.48 1.22 7.02
C TRP A 23 -13.34 0.09 6.01
N ASP A 24 -14.43 -0.39 5.42
CA ASP A 24 -14.37 -1.46 4.41
C ASP A 24 -13.61 -0.95 3.18
N THR A 25 -13.99 0.22 2.67
CA THR A 25 -13.31 0.88 1.56
C THR A 25 -11.84 1.14 1.87
N TYR A 26 -11.53 1.70 3.06
CA TYR A 26 -10.15 1.93 3.48
C TYR A 26 -9.32 0.64 3.49
N TYR A 27 -9.87 -0.47 4.01
CA TYR A 27 -9.14 -1.73 4.06
C TYR A 27 -8.95 -2.36 2.68
N GLU A 28 -9.89 -2.19 1.77
CA GLU A 28 -9.76 -2.61 0.38
C GLU A 28 -8.61 -1.87 -0.30
N GLU A 29 -8.63 -0.54 -0.29
CA GLU A 29 -7.56 0.29 -0.86
C GLU A 29 -6.20 0.00 -0.21
N MET A 30 -6.20 -0.27 1.11
CA MET A 30 -4.98 -0.57 1.85
C MET A 30 -4.39 -1.93 1.46
N ARG A 31 -5.22 -2.92 1.12
CA ARG A 31 -4.74 -4.21 0.57
C ARG A 31 -4.07 -4.00 -0.79
N GLU A 32 -4.69 -3.24 -1.69
CA GLU A 32 -4.15 -2.94 -3.01
C GLU A 32 -2.83 -2.18 -2.92
N TRP A 33 -2.77 -1.17 -2.04
CA TRP A 33 -1.55 -0.41 -1.80
C TRP A 33 -0.42 -1.30 -1.28
N LYS A 34 -0.69 -2.18 -0.30
CA LYS A 34 0.32 -3.12 0.24
C LYS A 34 0.85 -4.06 -0.82
N GLN A 35 -0.01 -4.56 -1.70
CA GLN A 35 0.40 -5.43 -2.80
C GLN A 35 1.34 -4.66 -3.75
N ALA A 36 0.94 -3.46 -4.18
CA ALA A 36 1.75 -2.63 -5.05
C ALA A 36 3.10 -2.22 -4.40
N GLU A 37 3.13 -1.96 -3.08
CA GLU A 37 4.36 -1.71 -2.33
C GLU A 37 5.28 -2.93 -2.31
N ALA A 38 4.74 -4.13 -2.07
CA ALA A 38 5.51 -5.36 -2.07
C ALA A 38 6.15 -5.63 -3.45
N GLU A 39 5.39 -5.42 -4.53
CA GLU A 39 5.88 -5.56 -5.90
C GLU A 39 6.99 -4.55 -6.22
N LYS A 40 6.82 -3.29 -5.84
CA LYS A 40 7.86 -2.25 -6.00
C LYS A 40 9.12 -2.61 -5.22
N LYS A 41 8.99 -3.03 -3.96
CA LYS A 41 10.13 -3.41 -3.12
C LYS A 41 10.86 -4.63 -3.69
N ALA A 42 10.14 -5.62 -4.19
CA ALA A 42 10.72 -6.78 -4.86
C ALA A 42 11.47 -6.38 -6.15
N ALA A 43 10.87 -5.53 -6.97
CA ALA A 43 11.50 -5.01 -8.18
C ALA A 43 12.75 -4.15 -7.87
N GLN A 44 12.69 -3.33 -6.83
CA GLN A 44 13.83 -2.53 -6.36
C GLN A 44 14.96 -3.39 -5.81
N ALA A 45 14.65 -4.47 -5.09
CA ALA A 45 15.64 -5.42 -4.59
C ALA A 45 16.37 -6.12 -5.75
N ALA A 46 15.62 -6.59 -6.76
CA ALA A 46 16.19 -7.19 -7.96
C ALA A 46 16.99 -6.18 -8.82
N ALA A 47 16.64 -4.89 -8.78
CA ALA A 47 17.35 -3.83 -9.49
C ALA A 47 18.54 -3.24 -8.71
N ASN A 48 18.63 -3.47 -7.39
CA ASN A 48 19.74 -3.02 -6.52
C ASN A 48 20.77 -4.13 -6.25
N GLU A 49 20.81 -5.20 -7.05
CA GLU A 49 22.02 -6.02 -7.12
C GLU A 49 23.06 -5.27 -7.95
N PRO A 50 24.12 -4.70 -7.34
CA PRO A 50 25.22 -4.20 -8.14
C PRO A 50 25.87 -5.42 -8.78
N ALA A 51 25.90 -5.46 -10.11
CA ALA A 51 26.91 -6.19 -10.85
C ALA A 51 28.29 -5.57 -10.51
N ALA A 52 28.77 -5.79 -9.29
CA ALA A 52 30.13 -5.53 -8.85
C ALA A 52 30.92 -6.82 -9.04
N THR A 53 31.12 -7.18 -10.30
CA THR A 53 32.23 -8.02 -10.73
C THR A 53 32.71 -7.45 -12.05
N SER A 54 33.78 -6.64 -11.97
CA SER A 54 34.81 -6.44 -13.00
C SER A 54 35.82 -5.44 -12.41
N GLU A 55 36.87 -5.94 -11.75
CA GLU A 55 38.25 -6.06 -12.30
C GLU A 55 39.09 -4.76 -12.16
N HIS A 56 39.99 -4.74 -11.15
CA HIS A 56 41.41 -4.41 -11.35
C HIS A 56 42.26 -4.99 -10.20
#